data_AF-A0A8J7MHE0-F1
#
_entry.id   AF-A0A8J7MHE0-F1
#
_cell.length_a   1.000
_cell.length_b   1.000
_cell.length_c   1.000
_cell.angle_alpha   90.00
_cell.angle_beta   90.00
_cell.angle_gamma   90.00
#
_symmetry.space_group_name_H-M   'P 1'
#
loop_
_entity.id
_entity.type
_entity.pdbx_description
1 polymer ?
#
loop_
_entity_poly.entity_id
_entity_poly.type
_entity_poly.pdbx_seq_one_letter_code
_entity_poly.pdbx_strand_id
1 'polypeptide(L)'
;IWKASGDISPTLLTWNYNMLVSTEKNAILITFGDNDTYPAWVLQYAENVRTDVTVINSSLILLEDYRNALFEELNIPKIEEEITNGRMVIEHILKHKGERPLYTAIAGCQNALGSSDNLFNVGLAMLYCEEEANTTSYLVKNFENHILLDHLKCMVYIEEFPSAVERYNLLYVPGMIMLYKHYILTEDISKQEKIKDLILKVSKGSQQEDAVLNQLAHYEKLAH
;
A
#
# COMPACT_ATOMS: atom_id res chain seq x y z
N ILE A 1 15.37 -20.76 -11.61
CA ILE A 1 15.21 -19.41 -11.04
C ILE A 1 13.77 -19.34 -10.58
N TRP A 2 13.47 -19.10 -9.31
CA TRP A 2 12.11 -19.12 -8.72
C TRP A 2 11.09 -18.26 -9.52
N LYS A 3 11.55 -17.19 -10.18
CA LYS A 3 10.74 -16.39 -11.10
C LYS A 3 10.17 -17.19 -12.28
N ALA A 4 10.86 -18.25 -12.69
CA ALA A 4 10.45 -19.17 -13.75
C ALA A 4 9.67 -20.39 -13.23
N SER A 5 9.66 -20.67 -11.91
CA SER A 5 8.81 -21.73 -11.36
C SER A 5 7.34 -21.31 -11.24
N GLY A 6 7.06 -20.00 -11.23
CA GLY A 6 5.69 -19.47 -11.15
C GLY A 6 5.09 -19.53 -9.75
N ASP A 7 5.91 -19.82 -8.73
CA ASP A 7 5.45 -20.02 -7.34
C ASP A 7 4.83 -18.76 -6.71
N ILE A 8 5.03 -17.57 -7.31
CA ILE A 8 4.43 -16.31 -6.88
C ILE A 8 3.71 -15.65 -8.06
N SER A 9 2.45 -15.29 -7.86
CA SER A 9 1.63 -14.60 -8.85
C SER A 9 2.33 -13.30 -9.35
N PRO A 10 2.47 -13.12 -10.67
CA PRO A 10 3.01 -11.88 -11.25
C PRO A 10 2.24 -10.62 -10.83
N THR A 11 0.91 -10.73 -10.69
CA THR A 11 0.09 -9.64 -10.15
C THR A 11 0.46 -9.32 -8.71
N LEU A 12 0.67 -10.33 -7.88
CA LEU A 12 1.03 -10.13 -6.48
C LEU A 12 2.41 -9.46 -6.34
N LEU A 13 3.37 -9.84 -7.18
CA LEU A 13 4.66 -9.14 -7.29
C LEU A 13 4.48 -7.69 -7.73
N THR A 14 3.65 -7.43 -8.75
CA THR A 14 3.41 -6.06 -9.24
C THR A 14 2.74 -5.20 -8.16
N TRP A 15 1.81 -5.76 -7.41
CA TRP A 15 1.17 -5.07 -6.29
C TRP A 15 2.17 -4.72 -5.19
N ASN A 16 3.01 -5.68 -4.77
CA ASN A 16 4.04 -5.44 -3.76
C ASN A 16 5.12 -4.45 -4.24
N TYR A 17 5.48 -4.48 -5.52
CA TYR A 17 6.34 -3.47 -6.13
C TYR A 17 5.69 -2.08 -5.99
N ASN A 18 4.43 -1.94 -6.37
CA ASN A 18 3.68 -0.69 -6.29
C ASN A 18 3.53 -0.19 -4.85
N MET A 19 3.36 -1.10 -3.88
CA MET A 19 3.36 -0.78 -2.45
C MET A 19 4.73 -0.23 -2.01
N LEU A 20 5.83 -0.93 -2.32
CA LEU A 20 7.18 -0.51 -1.96
C LEU A 20 7.52 0.87 -2.55
N VAL A 21 7.23 1.11 -3.83
CA VAL A 21 7.52 2.41 -4.49
C VAL A 21 6.60 3.55 -4.05
N SER A 22 5.48 3.24 -3.36
CA SER A 22 4.61 4.25 -2.75
C SER A 22 5.19 4.87 -1.47
N THR A 23 6.21 4.23 -0.87
CA THR A 23 6.84 4.68 0.38
C THR A 23 7.99 5.67 0.14
N GLU A 24 8.25 6.53 1.12
CA GLU A 24 9.45 7.39 1.14
C GLU A 24 10.74 6.60 1.40
N LYS A 25 11.89 7.24 1.17
CA LYS A 25 13.21 6.64 1.35
C LYS A 25 13.44 6.26 2.82
N ASN A 26 14.05 5.09 3.05
CA ASN A 26 14.36 4.56 4.39
C ASN A 26 13.13 4.35 5.29
N ALA A 27 11.95 4.19 4.69
CA ALA A 27 10.71 4.01 5.41
C ALA A 27 10.65 2.65 6.14
N ILE A 28 9.85 2.59 7.20
CA ILE A 28 9.39 1.35 7.80
C ILE A 28 8.00 1.06 7.23
N LEU A 29 7.78 -0.15 6.71
CA LEU A 29 6.51 -0.60 6.16
C LEU A 29 5.97 -1.79 6.95
N ILE A 30 4.85 -1.61 7.63
CA ILE A 30 4.16 -2.68 8.37
C ILE A 30 3.22 -3.43 7.42
N THR A 31 3.45 -4.73 7.27
CA THR A 31 2.63 -5.67 6.50
C THR A 31 1.89 -6.61 7.44
N PHE A 32 0.79 -7.23 6.98
CA PHE A 32 -0.14 -7.94 7.86
C PHE A 32 -0.25 -9.44 7.59
N GLY A 33 0.35 -9.96 6.51
CA GLY A 33 0.33 -11.38 6.23
C GLY A 33 1.31 -11.80 5.14
N ASP A 34 1.05 -12.99 4.59
CA ASP A 34 2.00 -13.60 3.67
C ASP A 34 2.02 -12.90 2.31
N ASN A 35 0.87 -12.42 1.85
CA ASN A 35 0.67 -11.86 0.51
C ASN A 35 1.27 -10.45 0.33
N ASP A 36 1.42 -9.68 1.42
CA ASP A 36 2.06 -8.37 1.43
C ASP A 36 3.48 -8.39 2.02
N THR A 37 3.90 -9.48 2.66
CA THR A 37 5.26 -9.62 3.21
C THR A 37 6.19 -10.34 2.25
N TYR A 38 5.88 -11.59 1.90
CA TYR A 38 6.86 -12.45 1.22
C TYR A 38 7.17 -11.99 -0.21
N PRO A 39 6.20 -11.56 -1.03
CA PRO A 39 6.53 -11.02 -2.35
C PRO A 39 7.33 -9.72 -2.25
N ALA A 40 7.09 -8.87 -1.24
CA ALA A 40 7.90 -7.69 -0.99
C ALA A 40 9.36 -8.05 -0.64
N TRP A 41 9.58 -9.01 0.26
CA TRP A 41 10.92 -9.51 0.56
C TRP A 41 11.60 -10.14 -0.65
N VAL A 42 10.86 -10.90 -1.46
CA VAL A 42 11.40 -11.47 -2.70
C VAL A 42 11.85 -10.37 -3.67
N LEU A 43 11.06 -9.30 -3.84
CA LEU A 43 11.45 -8.13 -4.63
C LEU A 43 12.72 -7.46 -4.07
N GLN A 44 12.85 -7.36 -2.75
CA GLN A 44 14.03 -6.76 -2.11
C GLN A 44 15.28 -7.63 -2.25
N TYR A 45 15.22 -8.90 -1.84
CA TYR A 45 16.39 -9.77 -1.75
C TYR A 45 16.80 -10.41 -3.08
N ALA A 46 15.86 -10.64 -4.00
CA ALA A 46 16.17 -11.26 -5.29
C ALA A 46 16.26 -10.25 -6.45
N GLU A 47 15.50 -9.15 -6.40
CA GLU A 47 15.41 -8.18 -7.51
C GLU A 47 15.97 -6.78 -7.14
N ASN A 48 16.49 -6.60 -5.92
CA ASN A 48 17.06 -5.34 -5.41
C ASN A 48 16.12 -4.13 -5.50
N VAL A 49 14.80 -4.37 -5.36
CA VAL A 49 13.79 -3.31 -5.39
C VAL A 49 13.63 -2.72 -3.99
N ARG A 50 13.81 -1.40 -3.83
CA ARG A 50 13.55 -0.67 -2.57
C ARG A 50 14.15 -1.37 -1.33
N THR A 51 15.40 -1.81 -1.43
CA THR A 51 16.14 -2.42 -0.32
C THR A 51 16.41 -1.44 0.83
N ASP A 52 16.12 -0.15 0.64
CA ASP A 52 16.14 0.88 1.67
C ASP A 52 14.95 0.82 2.64
N VAL A 53 13.84 0.18 2.25
CA VAL A 53 12.61 0.11 3.05
C VAL A 53 12.67 -1.10 3.98
N THR A 54 12.43 -0.91 5.28
CA THR A 54 12.35 -2.04 6.22
C THR A 54 10.91 -2.57 6.24
N VAL A 55 10.70 -3.78 5.72
CA VAL A 55 9.40 -4.45 5.70
C VAL A 55 9.23 -5.33 6.94
N ILE A 56 8.24 -5.01 7.78
CA ILE A 56 7.94 -5.68 9.05
C ILE A 56 6.59 -6.38 8.97
N ASN A 57 6.59 -7.71 9.13
CA ASN A 57 5.36 -8.48 9.22
C ASN A 57 4.80 -8.42 10.65
N SER A 58 3.64 -7.79 10.82
CA SER A 58 2.97 -7.66 12.12
C SER A 58 2.62 -9.01 12.74
N SER A 59 2.36 -10.03 11.93
CA SER A 59 2.02 -11.39 12.39
C SER A 59 3.22 -12.13 12.96
N LEU A 60 4.44 -11.73 12.62
CA LEU A 60 5.69 -12.32 13.14
C LEU A 60 6.27 -11.51 14.30
N ILE A 61 5.79 -10.30 14.57
CA ILE A 61 6.40 -9.34 15.51
C ILE A 61 6.38 -9.80 16.98
N LEU A 62 5.53 -10.78 17.30
CA LEU A 62 5.50 -11.40 18.63
C LEU A 62 6.59 -12.44 18.83
N LEU A 63 7.15 -13.00 17.75
CA LEU A 63 8.30 -13.90 17.82
C LEU A 63 9.53 -13.13 18.30
N GLU A 64 10.11 -13.56 19.40
CA GLU A 64 11.20 -12.84 20.07
C GLU A 64 12.43 -12.65 19.19
N ASP A 65 12.89 -13.72 18.54
CA ASP A 65 14.09 -13.65 17.68
C ASP A 65 13.88 -12.71 16.49
N TYR A 66 12.72 -12.78 15.84
CA TYR A 66 12.36 -11.90 14.71
C TYR A 66 12.34 -10.44 15.15
N ARG A 67 11.66 -10.14 16.27
CA ARG A 67 11.55 -8.78 16.81
C ARG A 67 12.90 -8.23 17.25
N ASN A 68 13.70 -9.03 17.96
CA ASN A 68 15.00 -8.61 18.47
C ASN A 68 15.98 -8.30 17.33
N ALA A 69 16.00 -9.12 16.27
CA ALA A 69 16.80 -8.84 15.08
C ALA A 69 16.38 -7.53 14.40
N LEU A 70 15.07 -7.30 14.26
CA LEU A 70 14.52 -6.04 13.72
C LEU A 70 14.91 -4.82 14.56
N PHE A 71 14.82 -4.94 15.88
CA PHE A 71 15.16 -3.86 16.80
C PHE A 71 16.64 -3.51 16.72
N GLU A 72 17.52 -4.51 16.63
CA GLU A 72 18.95 -4.29 16.42
C GLU A 72 19.23 -3.60 15.09
N GLU A 73 18.64 -4.07 13.98
CA GLU A 73 18.79 -3.46 12.64
C GLU A 73 18.35 -1.99 12.64
N LEU A 74 17.21 -1.69 13.25
CA LEU A 74 16.63 -0.35 13.26
C LEU A 74 17.22 0.56 14.35
N ASN A 75 18.09 0.05 15.22
CA ASN A 75 18.58 0.72 16.43
C ASN A 75 17.44 1.15 17.37
N ILE A 76 16.43 0.29 17.53
CA ILE A 76 15.32 0.45 18.46
C ILE A 76 15.66 -0.29 19.76
N PRO A 77 15.49 0.32 20.94
CA PRO A 77 15.75 -0.35 22.21
C PRO A 77 14.84 -1.58 22.39
N LYS A 78 15.30 -2.61 23.11
CA LYS A 78 14.44 -3.74 23.46
C LYS A 78 13.32 -3.31 24.40
N ILE A 79 12.23 -4.06 24.37
CA ILE A 79 11.13 -3.91 25.33
C ILE A 79 11.46 -4.84 26.50
N GLU A 80 11.69 -4.26 27.68
CA GLU A 80 11.99 -5.00 28.92
C GLU A 80 10.70 -5.53 29.60
N GLU A 81 9.56 -4.95 29.26
CA GLU A 81 8.25 -5.33 29.78
C GLU A 81 7.67 -6.56 29.05
N GLU A 82 6.71 -7.24 29.68
CA GLU A 82 6.00 -8.35 29.05
C GLU A 82 5.19 -7.87 27.84
N ILE A 83 5.47 -8.44 26.67
CA ILE A 83 4.78 -8.10 25.43
C ILE A 83 3.50 -8.92 25.33
N THR A 84 2.34 -8.25 25.44
CA THR A 84 1.04 -8.93 25.43
C THR A 84 0.37 -8.96 24.05
N ASN A 85 0.74 -8.06 23.14
CA ASN A 85 0.15 -7.96 21.81
C ASN A 85 1.04 -7.18 20.83
N GLY A 86 0.79 -7.34 19.52
CA GLY A 86 1.60 -6.71 18.47
C GLY A 86 1.47 -5.19 18.41
N ARG A 87 0.35 -4.63 18.88
CA ARG A 87 0.13 -3.17 18.93
C ARG A 87 1.13 -2.50 19.86
N MET A 88 1.41 -3.07 21.03
CA MET A 88 2.47 -2.57 21.92
C MET A 88 3.83 -2.46 21.22
N VAL A 89 4.16 -3.46 20.39
CA VAL A 89 5.43 -3.48 19.65
C VAL A 89 5.46 -2.41 18.57
N ILE A 90 4.34 -2.23 17.86
CA ILE A 90 4.21 -1.19 16.83
C ILE A 90 4.24 0.22 17.44
N GLU A 91 3.58 0.45 18.58
CA GLU A 91 3.66 1.71 19.34
C GLU A 91 5.08 1.99 19.83
N HIS A 92 5.81 0.95 20.24
CA HIS A 92 7.23 1.06 20.58
C HIS A 92 8.10 1.42 19.37
N ILE A 93 7.83 0.85 18.19
CA ILE A 93 8.49 1.24 16.94
C ILE A 93 8.18 2.69 16.61
N LEU A 94 6.91 3.11 16.68
CA LEU A 94 6.48 4.49 16.44
C LEU A 94 7.27 5.49 17.30
N LYS A 95 7.48 5.16 18.58
CA LYS A 95 8.22 6.01 19.54
C LYS A 95 9.72 6.10 19.24
N HIS A 96 10.32 5.06 18.64
CA HIS A 96 11.78 4.94 18.51
C HIS A 96 12.28 4.88 17.06
N LYS A 97 11.40 4.95 16.05
CA LYS A 97 11.76 4.91 14.62
C LYS A 97 12.66 6.08 14.17
N GLY A 98 12.75 7.14 14.98
CA GLY A 98 13.42 8.39 14.63
C GLY A 98 12.72 9.11 13.48
N GLU A 99 13.50 9.62 12.54
CA GLU A 99 13.01 10.33 11.36
C GLU A 99 12.43 9.40 10.28
N ARG A 100 12.56 8.07 10.43
CA ARG A 100 12.05 7.12 9.43
C ARG A 100 10.53 7.28 9.29
N PRO A 101 10.01 7.53 8.08
CA PRO A 101 8.58 7.52 7.83
C PRO A 101 8.00 6.13 8.11
N LEU A 102 6.80 6.07 8.67
CA LEU A 102 6.12 4.81 8.92
C LEU A 102 4.93 4.66 7.98
N TYR A 103 4.82 3.50 7.36
CA TYR A 103 3.72 3.13 6.49
C TYR A 103 3.10 1.80 6.91
N THR A 104 1.89 1.53 6.42
CA THR A 104 1.33 0.19 6.39
C THR A 104 0.98 -0.24 4.98
N ALA A 105 0.90 -1.55 4.77
CA ALA A 105 0.18 -2.10 3.64
C ALA A 105 -1.27 -1.59 3.64
N ILE A 106 -1.82 -1.36 2.44
CA ILE A 106 -3.20 -0.92 2.27
C ILE A 106 -4.22 -2.00 2.65
N ALA A 107 -3.87 -3.27 2.39
CA ALA A 107 -4.67 -4.42 2.73
C ALA A 107 -4.28 -4.94 4.12
N GLY A 108 -5.08 -4.65 5.14
CA GLY A 108 -4.82 -5.19 6.48
C GLY A 108 -5.55 -4.48 7.61
N CYS A 109 -5.28 -4.94 8.84
CA CYS A 109 -5.91 -4.43 10.05
C CYS A 109 -5.18 -3.16 10.52
N GLN A 110 -5.56 -2.03 9.92
CA GLN A 110 -4.99 -0.70 10.22
C GLN A 110 -5.16 -0.27 11.69
N ASN A 111 -6.06 -0.93 12.45
CA ASN A 111 -6.23 -0.75 13.89
C ASN A 111 -4.94 -1.00 14.70
N ALA A 112 -3.95 -1.68 14.11
CA ALA A 112 -2.66 -1.93 14.74
C ALA A 112 -1.85 -0.63 15.03
N LEU A 113 -2.14 0.47 14.31
CA LEU A 113 -1.50 1.78 14.51
C LEU A 113 -2.33 2.80 15.29
N GLY A 114 -3.50 2.41 15.81
CA GLY A 114 -4.40 3.31 16.53
C GLY A 114 -5.54 3.83 15.65
N SER A 115 -5.83 5.13 15.72
CA SER A 115 -6.96 5.73 14.98
C SER A 115 -6.68 5.74 13.48
N SER A 116 -7.72 5.45 12.69
CA SER A 116 -7.70 5.62 11.23
C SER A 116 -7.41 7.06 10.80
N ASP A 117 -7.61 8.04 11.68
CA ASP A 117 -7.45 9.47 11.37
C ASP A 117 -5.99 9.85 11.07
N ASN A 118 -5.02 9.06 11.56
CA ASN A 118 -3.59 9.30 11.34
C ASN A 118 -3.05 8.52 10.12
N LEU A 119 -3.91 7.82 9.38
CA LEU A 119 -3.52 7.00 8.24
C LEU A 119 -4.02 7.58 6.93
N PHE A 120 -3.07 7.86 6.06
CA PHE A 120 -3.30 8.60 4.83
C PHE A 120 -2.94 7.75 3.62
N ASN A 121 -3.91 7.53 2.71
CA ASN A 121 -3.64 6.79 1.48
C ASN A 121 -2.70 7.59 0.57
N VAL A 122 -1.55 6.99 0.21
CA VAL A 122 -0.56 7.56 -0.71
C VAL A 122 -0.30 6.69 -1.94
N GLY A 123 -1.17 5.72 -2.23
CA GLY A 123 -0.99 4.74 -3.30
C GLY A 123 -1.42 3.36 -2.84
N LEU A 124 -0.47 2.41 -2.83
CA LEU A 124 -0.70 1.05 -2.34
C LEU A 124 -0.14 0.86 -0.92
N ALA A 125 0.19 1.97 -0.27
CA ALA A 125 0.58 2.05 1.13
C ALA A 125 -0.17 3.19 1.83
N MET A 126 -0.32 3.09 3.14
CA MET A 126 -0.90 4.12 4.01
C MET A 126 0.22 4.77 4.80
N LEU A 127 0.39 6.08 4.68
CA LEU A 127 1.32 6.86 5.50
C LEU A 127 0.73 7.10 6.88
N TYR A 128 1.49 6.81 7.94
CA TYR A 128 1.16 7.26 9.29
C TYR A 128 1.72 8.66 9.54
N CYS A 129 0.85 9.61 9.89
CA CYS A 129 1.22 10.96 10.27
C CYS A 129 0.30 11.48 11.39
N GLU A 130 0.86 12.07 12.44
CA GLU A 130 0.06 12.69 13.52
C GLU A 130 -0.44 14.08 13.16
N GLU A 131 0.19 14.71 12.16
CA GLU A 131 -0.22 16.00 11.60
C GLU A 131 -0.98 15.79 10.27
N GLU A 132 -1.73 16.81 9.84
CA GLU A 132 -2.44 16.75 8.57
C GLU A 132 -1.44 16.70 7.41
N ALA A 133 -1.39 15.57 6.70
CA ALA A 133 -0.51 15.39 5.55
C ALA A 133 -1.22 15.80 4.24
N ASN A 134 -0.50 16.48 3.33
CA ASN A 134 -1.01 16.72 1.98
C ASN A 134 -0.94 15.43 1.13
N THR A 135 -1.92 14.55 1.37
CA THR A 135 -2.05 13.24 0.73
C THR A 135 -2.13 13.31 -0.79
N THR A 136 -2.75 14.37 -1.32
CA THR A 136 -2.94 14.54 -2.76
C THR A 136 -1.61 14.66 -3.49
N SER A 137 -0.64 15.38 -2.91
CA SER A 137 0.70 15.53 -3.52
C SER A 137 1.45 14.20 -3.60
N TYR A 138 1.35 13.37 -2.56
CA TYR A 138 1.92 12.02 -2.56
C TYR A 138 1.25 11.11 -3.58
N LEU A 139 -0.09 11.14 -3.66
CA LEU A 139 -0.84 10.36 -4.63
C LEU A 139 -0.48 10.71 -6.06
N VAL A 140 -0.45 12.00 -6.40
CA VAL A 140 -0.06 12.47 -7.75
C VAL A 140 1.36 12.01 -8.06
N LYS A 141 2.32 12.26 -7.14
CA LYS A 141 3.70 11.82 -7.31
C LYS A 141 3.80 10.32 -7.57
N ASN A 142 3.12 9.50 -6.77
CA ASN A 142 3.24 8.05 -6.84
C ASN A 142 2.52 7.45 -8.06
N PHE A 143 1.27 7.84 -8.33
CA PHE A 143 0.52 7.32 -9.48
C PHE A 143 1.06 7.79 -10.82
N GLU A 144 1.61 9.00 -10.91
CA GLU A 144 2.12 9.52 -12.17
C GLU A 144 3.54 9.04 -12.50
N ASN A 145 4.37 8.77 -11.48
CA ASN A 145 5.81 8.54 -11.70
C ASN A 145 6.32 7.18 -11.25
N HIS A 146 5.64 6.47 -10.35
CA HIS A 146 6.20 5.29 -9.69
C HIS A 146 5.35 4.02 -9.84
N ILE A 147 4.03 4.15 -9.71
CA ILE A 147 3.09 3.02 -9.73
C ILE A 147 2.90 2.53 -11.17
N LEU A 148 3.09 1.23 -11.37
CA LEU A 148 2.86 0.56 -12.64
C LEU A 148 1.39 0.18 -12.78
N LEU A 149 0.71 0.72 -13.79
CA LEU A 149 -0.73 0.54 -14.01
C LEU A 149 -1.07 -0.36 -15.20
N ASP A 150 -0.08 -0.81 -15.98
CA ASP A 150 -0.34 -1.51 -17.24
C ASP A 150 -1.07 -2.85 -17.06
N HIS A 151 -0.81 -3.54 -15.95
CA HIS A 151 -1.52 -4.76 -15.57
C HIS A 151 -3.02 -4.55 -15.30
N LEU A 152 -3.44 -3.32 -14.95
CA LEU A 152 -4.85 -2.95 -14.79
C LEU A 152 -5.51 -2.63 -16.13
N LYS A 153 -4.71 -2.22 -17.13
CA LYS A 153 -5.18 -1.87 -18.47
C LYS A 153 -5.30 -3.08 -19.38
N CYS A 154 -4.47 -4.11 -19.21
CA CYS A 154 -4.52 -5.31 -20.03
C CYS A 154 -3.99 -6.52 -19.26
N MET A 155 -4.49 -7.72 -19.61
CA MET A 155 -3.94 -8.96 -19.07
C MET A 155 -2.59 -9.23 -19.73
N VAL A 156 -1.52 -9.10 -18.95
CA VAL A 156 -0.14 -9.33 -19.41
C VAL A 156 0.28 -10.79 -19.18
N TYR A 157 -0.35 -11.47 -18.22
CA TYR A 157 -0.05 -12.85 -17.82
C TYR A 157 -1.34 -13.65 -17.62
N ILE A 158 -1.25 -14.98 -17.75
CA ILE A 158 -2.31 -15.90 -17.35
C ILE A 158 -2.17 -16.12 -15.85
N GLU A 159 -3.22 -15.79 -15.10
CA GLU A 159 -3.24 -15.91 -13.64
C GLU A 159 -3.94 -17.20 -13.22
N GLU A 160 -3.30 -17.95 -12.33
CA GLU A 160 -3.84 -19.20 -11.79
C GLU A 160 -5.03 -18.94 -10.85
N PHE A 161 -5.07 -17.77 -10.20
CA PHE A 161 -6.12 -17.36 -9.27
C PHE A 161 -6.77 -16.01 -9.65
N PRO A 162 -7.57 -15.94 -10.74
CA PRO A 162 -8.13 -14.69 -11.26
C PRO A 162 -8.97 -13.91 -10.23
N SER A 163 -9.73 -14.61 -9.39
CA SER A 163 -10.56 -13.95 -8.37
C SER A 163 -9.76 -13.24 -7.28
N ALA A 164 -8.53 -13.69 -7.00
CA ALA A 164 -7.64 -13.01 -6.06
C ALA A 164 -7.09 -11.71 -6.69
N VAL A 165 -6.72 -11.77 -7.96
CA VAL A 165 -6.27 -10.62 -8.75
C VAL A 165 -7.32 -9.53 -8.79
N GLU A 166 -8.58 -9.88 -9.05
CA GLU A 166 -9.70 -8.94 -9.01
C GLU A 166 -9.80 -8.22 -7.66
N ARG A 167 -9.64 -8.94 -6.54
CA ARG A 167 -9.64 -8.34 -5.20
C ARG A 167 -8.46 -7.40 -4.97
N TYR A 168 -7.26 -7.76 -5.41
CA TYR A 168 -6.07 -6.91 -5.25
C TYR A 168 -6.15 -5.65 -6.12
N ASN A 169 -6.71 -5.75 -7.32
CA ASN A 169 -6.88 -4.60 -8.21
C ASN A 169 -7.81 -3.54 -7.59
N LEU A 170 -8.82 -3.95 -6.81
CA LEU A 170 -9.69 -3.00 -6.09
C LEU A 170 -8.93 -2.13 -5.08
N LEU A 171 -7.75 -2.54 -4.60
CA LEU A 171 -6.94 -1.74 -3.67
C LEU A 171 -6.42 -0.44 -4.29
N TYR A 172 -6.37 -0.35 -5.62
CA TYR A 172 -5.98 0.88 -6.32
C TYR A 172 -7.10 1.92 -6.33
N VAL A 173 -8.36 1.49 -6.26
CA VAL A 173 -9.54 2.34 -6.48
C VAL A 173 -9.63 3.51 -5.49
N PRO A 174 -9.40 3.35 -4.17
CA PRO A 174 -9.47 4.48 -3.24
C PRO A 174 -8.52 5.63 -3.60
N GLY A 175 -7.26 5.33 -3.93
CA GLY A 175 -6.27 6.33 -4.34
C GLY A 175 -6.62 6.96 -5.69
N MET A 176 -7.10 6.15 -6.65
CA MET A 176 -7.55 6.65 -7.95
C MET A 176 -8.76 7.59 -7.84
N ILE A 177 -9.70 7.32 -6.92
CA ILE A 177 -10.85 8.20 -6.67
C ILE A 177 -10.41 9.55 -6.08
N MET A 178 -9.42 9.55 -5.17
CA MET A 178 -8.85 10.79 -4.66
C MET A 178 -8.19 11.62 -5.77
N LEU A 179 -7.49 10.95 -6.71
CA LEU A 179 -6.93 11.59 -7.90
C LEU A 179 -8.00 12.11 -8.86
N TYR A 180 -9.08 11.35 -9.05
CA TYR A 180 -10.22 11.80 -9.86
C TYR A 180 -10.80 13.12 -9.34
N LYS A 181 -11.03 13.21 -8.02
CA LYS A 181 -11.45 14.45 -7.36
C LYS A 181 -10.40 15.56 -7.57
N HIS A 182 -9.11 15.26 -7.43
CA HIS A 182 -8.05 16.24 -7.65
C HIS A 182 -8.08 16.80 -9.07
N TYR A 183 -8.16 15.95 -10.09
CA TYR A 183 -8.16 16.39 -11.49
C TYR A 183 -9.41 17.19 -11.89
N ILE A 184 -10.55 16.93 -11.25
CA ILE A 184 -11.73 17.81 -11.35
C ILE A 184 -11.40 19.20 -10.83
N LEU A 185 -10.84 19.30 -9.62
CA LEU A 185 -10.54 20.59 -8.97
C LEU A 185 -9.45 21.39 -9.70
N THR A 186 -8.52 20.71 -10.38
CA THR A 186 -7.48 21.35 -11.19
C THR A 186 -7.86 21.51 -12.66
N GLU A 187 -9.09 21.15 -13.04
CA GLU A 187 -9.60 21.24 -14.42
C GLU A 187 -8.75 20.46 -15.45
N ASP A 188 -8.07 19.38 -15.04
CA ASP A 188 -7.31 18.50 -15.94
C ASP A 188 -8.23 17.40 -16.51
N ILE A 189 -9.00 17.78 -17.53
CA ILE A 189 -9.99 16.90 -18.17
C ILE A 189 -9.33 15.63 -18.72
N SER A 190 -8.11 15.71 -19.26
CA SER A 190 -7.45 14.54 -19.85
C SER A 190 -7.09 13.50 -18.79
N LYS A 191 -6.54 13.92 -17.65
CA LYS A 191 -6.22 13.00 -16.55
C LYS A 191 -7.47 12.50 -15.85
N GLN A 192 -8.49 13.37 -15.71
CA GLN A 192 -9.79 13.01 -15.17
C GLN A 192 -10.43 11.84 -15.95
N GLU A 193 -10.50 11.92 -17.28
CA GLU A 193 -11.09 10.86 -18.11
C GLU A 193 -10.28 9.56 -18.02
N LYS A 194 -8.95 9.63 -18.12
CA LYS A 194 -8.08 8.45 -18.04
C LYS A 194 -8.20 7.70 -16.72
N ILE A 195 -8.23 8.42 -15.60
CA ILE A 195 -8.33 7.78 -14.28
C ILE A 195 -9.74 7.21 -14.06
N LYS A 196 -10.78 7.89 -14.55
CA LYS A 196 -12.17 7.41 -14.52
C LYS A 196 -12.33 6.10 -15.26
N ASP A 197 -11.81 6.01 -16.49
CA ASP A 197 -11.86 4.79 -17.30
C ASP A 197 -11.20 3.61 -16.59
N LEU A 198 -10.07 3.87 -15.93
CA LEU A 198 -9.34 2.84 -15.18
C LEU A 198 -10.11 2.40 -13.93
N ILE A 199 -10.68 3.35 -13.17
CA ILE A 199 -11.54 3.05 -12.01
C ILE A 199 -12.70 2.16 -12.44
N LEU A 200 -13.45 2.56 -13.47
CA LEU A 200 -14.60 1.81 -13.98
C LEU A 200 -14.21 0.42 -14.44
N LYS A 201 -13.07 0.30 -15.15
CA LYS A 201 -12.56 -1.00 -15.60
C LYS A 201 -12.25 -1.94 -14.44
N VAL A 202 -11.60 -1.43 -13.40
CA VAL A 202 -11.18 -2.21 -12.23
C VAL A 202 -12.37 -2.57 -11.32
N SER A 203 -13.33 -1.67 -11.16
CA SER A 203 -14.48 -1.88 -10.28
C SER A 203 -15.60 -2.71 -10.90
N LYS A 204 -15.63 -2.84 -12.24
CA LYS A 204 -16.71 -3.53 -12.96
C LYS A 204 -16.88 -4.98 -12.51
N GLY A 205 -18.11 -5.38 -12.19
CA GLY A 205 -18.48 -6.71 -11.72
C GLY A 205 -18.10 -6.97 -10.26
N SER A 206 -17.47 -6.02 -9.57
CA SER A 206 -17.14 -6.14 -8.15
C SER A 206 -18.32 -5.76 -7.27
N GLN A 207 -18.30 -6.20 -6.00
CA GLN A 207 -19.27 -5.78 -4.99
C GLN A 207 -19.22 -4.27 -4.68
N GLN A 208 -18.16 -3.57 -5.11
CA GLN A 208 -17.97 -2.14 -4.87
C GLN A 208 -18.41 -1.28 -6.07
N GLU A 209 -18.83 -1.88 -7.19
CA GLU A 209 -19.12 -1.15 -8.43
C GLU A 209 -20.14 -0.01 -8.23
N ASP A 210 -21.27 -0.30 -7.60
CA ASP A 210 -22.33 0.70 -7.37
C ASP A 210 -21.85 1.84 -6.46
N ALA A 211 -21.07 1.53 -5.43
CA ALA A 211 -20.51 2.53 -4.51
C ALA A 211 -19.53 3.45 -5.25
N VAL A 212 -18.67 2.88 -6.10
CA VAL A 212 -17.72 3.61 -6.93
C VAL A 212 -18.44 4.52 -7.92
N LEU A 213 -19.47 4.02 -8.62
CA LEU A 213 -20.26 4.81 -9.56
C LEU A 213 -20.94 6.00 -8.88
N ASN A 214 -21.54 5.78 -7.70
CA ASN A 214 -22.17 6.84 -6.92
C ASN A 214 -21.15 7.91 -6.48
N GLN A 215 -19.95 7.50 -6.10
CA GLN A 215 -18.89 8.42 -5.67
C GLN A 215 -18.34 9.24 -6.84
N LEU A 216 -18.13 8.64 -8.01
CA LEU A 216 -17.74 9.37 -9.24
C LEU A 216 -18.80 10.41 -9.62
N ALA A 217 -20.08 10.01 -9.64
CA ALA A 217 -21.20 10.91 -9.95
C ALA A 217 -21.34 12.05 -8.92
N HIS A 218 -21.01 11.80 -7.66
CA HIS A 218 -20.99 12.85 -6.63
C HIS A 218 -19.93 13.92 -6.93
N TYR A 219 -18.71 13.53 -7.29
CA TYR A 219 -17.65 14.49 -7.59
C TYR A 219 -17.90 15.28 -8.87
N GLU A 220 -18.51 14.68 -9.88
CA GLU A 220 -18.92 15.40 -11.10
C GLU A 220 -19.91 16.52 -10.81
N LYS A 221 -20.84 16.31 -9.87
CA LYS A 221 -21.80 17.34 -9.45
C LYS A 221 -21.15 18.51 -8.71
N LEU A 222 -19.98 18.31 -8.10
CA LEU A 222 -19.24 19.38 -7.42
C LEU A 222 -18.43 20.24 -8.39
N ALA A 223 -18.25 19.80 -9.64
CA ALA A 223 -17.55 20.52 -10.70
C ALA A 223 -18.45 21.58 -11.41
N HIS A 224 -19.75 21.57 -11.11
CA HIS A 224 -20.79 22.41 -11.73
C HIS A 224 -21.50 23.28 -10.69
#